data_AF-A0A7W8FWP0-F1
#
_entry.id   AF-A0A7W8FWP0-F1
#
_cell.length_a   1.000
_cell.length_b   1.000
_cell.length_c   1.000
_cell.angle_alpha   90.00
_cell.angle_beta   90.00
_cell.angle_gamma   90.00
#
_symmetry.space_group_name_H-M   'P 1'
#
loop_
_entity.id
_entity.type
_entity.pdbx_description
1 polymer ?
#
loop_
_entity_poly.entity_id
_entity_poly.type
_entity_poly.pdbx_seq_one_letter_code
_entity_poly.pdbx_strand_id
1 'polypeptide(L)'
;MKNKQSQDYIIYKKSKRRVTLRLIATYIFLCAYFVGVYYLMHLDFFTVEQSTFDIILIGGMIAQLCIFSILFMMLSTGKKAYRILYWITFIMELILFYYPISELIDHTESLPGYLLIIVCMLIKVWVLWKFGAYLQKNASAKVFFDHVIEVTNDGRYEEPLFDEDLETPEQIVLEPEEEDFDQPVETETIDDEPTLTNQQPVIESAPVHTETADHTKHKHITTDDIAFMELTSEKQYPHLAIRMALIVYISLMVFPILTQIFSSFFYSNDNTTVFASHDMFMACVITAMVWTIPILYLYYNHPASKKIIMVCFGIEIVRVLIYLPTFIGYMTNTEVTYPLRVFIFYILLELVRYVLLFLAARPVFRLPIPEKTDDEEDD
;
A
#
# COMPACT_ATOMS: atom_id res chain seq x y z
N MET A 1 -13.10 -18.35 -24.45
CA MET A 1 -13.35 -17.15 -23.60
C MET A 1 -12.64 -17.20 -22.25
N LYS A 2 -12.64 -18.33 -21.51
CA LYS A 2 -11.92 -18.48 -20.21
C LYS A 2 -10.40 -18.16 -20.28
N ASN A 3 -9.72 -18.49 -21.38
CA ASN A 3 -8.28 -18.22 -21.54
C ASN A 3 -7.95 -16.71 -21.51
N LYS A 4 -8.76 -15.87 -22.17
CA LYS A 4 -8.47 -14.43 -22.30
C LYS A 4 -8.63 -13.67 -20.97
N GLN A 5 -9.63 -14.01 -20.17
CA GLN A 5 -9.82 -13.43 -18.84
C GLN A 5 -8.69 -13.81 -17.87
N SER A 6 -8.18 -15.05 -17.98
CA SER A 6 -7.02 -15.50 -17.21
C SER A 6 -5.76 -14.70 -17.59
N GLN A 7 -5.54 -14.49 -18.89
CA GLN A 7 -4.42 -13.69 -19.41
C GLN A 7 -4.49 -12.22 -18.94
N ASP A 8 -5.65 -11.58 -19.04
CA ASP A 8 -5.86 -10.19 -18.59
C ASP A 8 -5.56 -10.03 -17.08
N TYR A 9 -5.95 -11.02 -16.28
CA TYR A 9 -5.68 -11.04 -14.84
C TYR A 9 -4.19 -11.18 -14.52
N ILE A 10 -3.48 -12.07 -15.22
CA ILE A 10 -2.03 -12.26 -15.06
C ILE A 10 -1.30 -10.95 -15.37
N ILE A 11 -1.66 -10.30 -16.48
CA ILE A 11 -1.08 -9.01 -16.89
C ILE A 11 -1.36 -7.92 -15.84
N TYR A 12 -2.58 -7.84 -15.32
CA TYR A 12 -2.92 -6.88 -14.27
C TYR A 12 -2.13 -7.13 -12.98
N LYS A 13 -2.05 -8.38 -12.51
CA LYS A 13 -1.32 -8.76 -11.28
C LYS A 13 0.17 -8.43 -11.39
N LYS A 14 0.81 -8.75 -12.52
CA LYS A 14 2.22 -8.44 -12.78
C LYS A 14 2.44 -6.93 -12.91
N SER A 15 1.56 -6.22 -13.61
CA SER A 15 1.63 -4.77 -13.75
C SER A 15 1.46 -4.04 -12.42
N LYS A 16 0.50 -4.47 -11.57
CA LYS A 16 0.35 -3.98 -10.19
C LYS A 16 1.63 -4.18 -9.39
N ARG A 17 2.23 -5.38 -9.43
CA ARG A 17 3.50 -5.66 -8.73
C ARG A 17 4.62 -4.73 -9.19
N ARG A 18 4.79 -4.54 -10.50
CA ARG A 18 5.80 -3.64 -11.08
C ARG A 18 5.61 -2.19 -10.62
N VAL A 19 4.38 -1.68 -10.67
CA VAL A 19 4.06 -0.31 -10.26
C VAL A 19 4.28 -0.13 -8.76
N THR A 20 3.80 -1.05 -7.92
CA THR A 20 3.99 -1.00 -6.47
C THR A 20 5.46 -1.06 -6.09
N LEU A 21 6.27 -1.89 -6.76
CA LEU A 21 7.70 -1.98 -6.49
C LEU A 21 8.44 -0.67 -6.81
N ARG A 22 8.10 -0.01 -7.93
CA ARG A 22 8.66 1.31 -8.26
C ARG A 22 8.21 2.41 -7.29
N LEU A 23 6.97 2.32 -6.81
CA LEU A 23 6.44 3.21 -5.80
C LEU A 23 7.21 3.06 -4.47
N ILE A 24 7.43 1.83 -4.02
CA ILE A 24 8.25 1.57 -2.82
C ILE A 24 9.70 2.04 -3.02
N ALA A 25 10.32 1.74 -4.16
CA ALA A 25 11.69 2.15 -4.44
C ALA A 25 11.86 3.69 -4.42
N THR A 26 10.90 4.41 -5.01
CA THR A 26 10.90 5.89 -5.02
C THR A 26 10.68 6.45 -3.61
N TYR A 27 9.85 5.80 -2.79
CA TYR A 27 9.66 6.20 -1.40
C TYR A 27 10.91 5.97 -0.54
N ILE A 28 11.58 4.83 -0.71
CA ILE A 28 12.85 4.55 -0.03
C ILE A 28 13.90 5.60 -0.40
N PHE A 29 13.98 5.98 -1.67
CA PHE A 29 14.84 7.08 -2.12
C PHE A 29 14.50 8.40 -1.41
N LEU A 30 13.22 8.75 -1.28
CA LEU A 30 12.81 9.97 -0.56
C LEU A 30 13.23 9.93 0.92
N CYS A 31 13.04 8.80 1.61
CA CYS A 31 13.52 8.64 2.99
C CYS A 31 15.04 8.82 3.08
N ALA A 32 15.79 8.15 2.20
CA ALA A 32 17.25 8.26 2.14
C ALA A 32 17.71 9.68 1.81
N TYR A 33 16.98 10.39 0.94
CA TYR A 33 17.22 11.79 0.62
C TYR A 33 17.11 12.69 1.85
N PHE A 34 16.02 12.61 2.62
CA PHE A 34 15.84 13.47 3.80
C PHE A 34 16.90 13.21 4.87
N VAL A 35 17.23 11.95 5.10
CA VAL A 35 18.33 11.56 6.00
C VAL A 35 19.66 12.10 5.47
N GLY A 36 19.93 11.94 4.16
CA GLY A 36 21.15 12.41 3.52
C GLY A 36 21.34 13.93 3.62
N VAL A 37 20.30 14.71 3.32
CA VAL A 37 20.35 16.18 3.43
C VAL A 37 20.56 16.60 4.88
N TYR A 38 19.87 15.97 5.84
CA TYR A 38 20.08 16.25 7.26
C TYR A 38 21.55 16.05 7.67
N TYR A 39 22.14 14.91 7.32
CA TYR A 39 23.55 14.62 7.63
C TYR A 39 24.51 15.59 6.93
N LEU A 40 24.28 15.87 5.64
CA LEU A 40 25.11 16.78 4.85
C LEU A 40 25.14 18.19 5.43
N MET A 41 24.01 18.69 5.95
CA MET A 41 23.90 20.01 6.57
C MET A 41 24.59 20.11 7.93
N HIS A 42 24.80 18.98 8.62
CA HIS A 42 25.51 18.94 9.91
C HIS A 42 27.02 18.75 9.75
N LEU A 43 27.54 18.72 8.52
CA LEU A 43 28.99 18.73 8.28
C LEU A 43 29.51 20.17 8.40
N ASP A 44 30.62 20.37 9.12
CA ASP A 44 31.23 21.67 9.43
C ASP A 44 31.47 22.60 8.21
N PHE A 45 31.53 22.04 6.99
CA PHE A 45 31.74 22.80 5.76
C PHE A 45 30.44 23.37 5.15
N PHE A 46 29.28 22.78 5.48
CA PHE A 46 27.98 23.11 4.91
C PHE A 46 26.97 23.61 5.97
N THR A 47 27.42 23.78 7.22
CA THR A 47 26.61 24.32 8.29
C THR A 47 26.14 25.73 7.95
N VAL A 48 24.85 25.98 8.17
CA VAL A 48 24.25 27.30 8.08
C VAL A 48 24.01 27.73 9.53
N GLU A 49 24.72 28.75 10.04
CA GLU A 49 24.69 29.15 11.46
C GLU A 49 23.34 29.76 11.93
N GLN A 50 22.29 29.65 11.12
CA GLN A 50 21.01 30.30 11.35
C GLN A 50 19.99 29.31 11.93
N SER A 51 19.78 29.37 13.24
CA SER A 51 18.85 28.49 13.96
C SER A 51 17.41 28.48 13.41
N THR A 52 16.97 29.59 12.80
CA THR A 52 15.63 29.68 12.19
C THR A 52 15.53 28.90 10.88
N PHE A 53 16.61 28.90 10.08
CA PHE A 53 16.67 28.16 8.81
C PHE A 53 16.61 26.65 9.06
N ASP A 54 17.37 26.14 10.02
CA ASP A 54 17.37 24.71 10.37
C ASP A 54 16.00 24.22 10.86
N ILE A 55 15.30 25.01 11.68
CA ILE A 55 13.96 24.68 12.16
C ILE A 55 12.96 24.61 10.99
N ILE A 56 12.98 25.60 10.09
CA ILE A 56 12.10 25.65 8.93
C ILE A 56 12.42 24.50 7.96
N LEU A 57 13.70 24.23 7.73
CA LEU A 57 14.18 23.17 6.86
C LEU A 57 13.77 21.79 7.38
N ILE A 58 14.06 21.47 8.65
CA ILE A 58 13.68 20.20 9.29
C ILE A 58 12.16 20.04 9.33
N GLY A 59 11.44 21.09 9.75
CA GLY A 59 9.98 21.09 9.75
C GLY A 59 9.38 20.85 8.36
N GLY A 60 9.96 21.48 7.34
CA GLY A 60 9.61 21.27 5.94
C GLY A 60 9.88 19.85 5.46
N MET A 61 11.05 19.28 5.78
CA MET A 61 11.39 17.89 5.43
C MET A 61 10.40 16.89 6.03
N ILE A 62 10.05 17.05 7.31
CA ILE A 62 9.07 16.18 7.98
C ILE A 62 7.69 16.31 7.33
N ALA A 63 7.23 17.53 7.08
CA ALA A 63 5.95 17.77 6.42
C ALA A 63 5.90 17.13 5.03
N GLN A 64 6.95 17.28 4.22
CA GLN A 64 7.05 16.66 2.91
C GLN A 64 7.04 15.14 2.99
N LEU A 65 7.80 14.55 3.92
CA LEU A 65 7.81 13.11 4.12
C LEU A 65 6.39 12.60 4.42
N CYS A 66 5.67 13.23 5.35
CA CYS A 66 4.28 12.87 5.67
C CYS A 66 3.34 12.97 4.46
N ILE A 67 3.42 14.07 3.70
CA ILE A 67 2.60 14.27 2.49
C ILE A 67 2.88 13.15 1.47
N PHE A 68 4.15 12.84 1.22
CA PHE A 68 4.52 11.77 0.29
C PHE A 68 4.14 10.38 0.82
N SER A 69 4.24 10.10 2.12
CA SER A 69 3.77 8.83 2.71
C SER A 69 2.29 8.60 2.44
N ILE A 70 1.46 9.62 2.68
CA ILE A 70 0.01 9.56 2.44
C ILE A 70 -0.28 9.42 0.95
N LEU A 71 0.38 10.21 0.11
CA LEU A 71 0.21 10.19 -1.34
C LEU A 71 0.59 8.83 -1.94
N PHE A 72 1.68 8.22 -1.49
CA PHE A 72 2.15 6.92 -1.97
C PHE A 72 1.22 5.80 -1.50
N MET A 73 0.69 5.88 -0.28
CA MET A 73 -0.37 4.98 0.20
C MET A 73 -1.63 5.11 -0.66
N MET A 74 -2.04 6.34 -1.01
CA MET A 74 -3.18 6.58 -1.90
C MET A 74 -2.93 6.06 -3.32
N LEU A 75 -1.75 6.28 -3.90
CA LEU A 75 -1.37 5.77 -5.23
C LEU A 75 -1.38 4.24 -5.29
N SER A 76 -1.07 3.55 -4.20
CA SER A 76 -1.15 2.08 -4.09
C SER A 76 -2.59 1.52 -4.29
N THR A 77 -3.62 2.37 -4.16
CA THR A 77 -5.00 1.97 -4.41
C THR A 77 -5.39 1.89 -5.89
N GLY A 78 -4.57 2.44 -6.80
CA GLY A 78 -4.81 2.36 -8.25
C GLY A 78 -5.86 3.33 -8.80
N LYS A 79 -6.36 4.31 -8.04
CA LYS A 79 -7.33 5.28 -8.60
C LYS A 79 -6.65 6.40 -9.40
N LYS A 80 -7.25 6.77 -10.54
CA LYS A 80 -6.79 7.85 -11.44
C LYS A 80 -6.61 9.20 -10.75
N ALA A 81 -7.50 9.56 -9.82
CA ALA A 81 -7.46 10.83 -9.10
C ALA A 81 -6.13 11.08 -8.37
N TYR A 82 -5.51 10.01 -7.86
CA TYR A 82 -4.25 10.13 -7.11
C TYR A 82 -3.04 10.44 -8.01
N ARG A 83 -3.12 10.18 -9.32
CA ARG A 83 -2.09 10.65 -10.27
C ARG A 83 -2.15 12.17 -10.44
N ILE A 84 -3.34 12.76 -10.46
CA ILE A 84 -3.51 14.21 -10.55
C ILE A 84 -3.00 14.86 -9.27
N LEU A 85 -3.36 14.28 -8.11
CA LEU A 85 -2.86 14.73 -6.81
C LEU A 85 -1.33 14.70 -6.75
N TYR A 86 -0.70 13.66 -7.32
CA TYR A 86 0.75 13.57 -7.41
C TYR A 86 1.38 14.77 -8.15
N TRP A 87 0.82 15.17 -9.29
CA TRP A 87 1.33 16.32 -10.04
C TRP A 87 1.12 17.65 -9.31
N ILE A 88 0.01 17.79 -8.58
CA ILE A 88 -0.21 18.96 -7.72
C ILE A 88 0.87 19.03 -6.63
N THR A 89 1.13 17.92 -5.93
CA THR A 89 2.21 17.85 -4.92
C THR A 89 3.58 18.12 -5.54
N PHE A 90 3.84 17.62 -6.75
CA PHE A 90 5.08 17.90 -7.47
C PHE A 90 5.25 19.41 -7.80
N ILE A 91 4.18 20.11 -8.18
CA ILE A 91 4.26 21.57 -8.41
C ILE A 91 4.53 22.31 -7.10
N MET A 92 3.92 21.88 -5.99
CA MET A 92 4.21 22.45 -4.67
C MET A 92 5.69 22.29 -4.29
N GLU A 93 6.32 21.17 -4.66
CA GLU A 93 7.77 20.97 -4.48
C GLU A 93 8.62 21.96 -5.27
N LEU A 94 8.19 22.32 -6.49
CA LEU A 94 8.89 23.32 -7.30
C LEU A 94 8.77 24.72 -6.67
N ILE A 95 7.62 25.05 -6.09
CA ILE A 95 7.41 26.33 -5.40
C ILE A 95 8.35 26.44 -4.17
N LEU A 96 8.62 25.34 -3.48
CA LEU A 96 9.49 25.32 -2.31
C LEU A 96 10.96 25.64 -2.60
N PHE A 97 11.39 25.66 -3.86
CA PHE A 97 12.72 26.16 -4.24
C PHE A 97 12.88 27.65 -3.92
N TYR A 98 11.78 28.40 -3.85
CA TYR A 98 11.81 29.81 -3.53
C TYR A 98 12.56 30.09 -2.22
N TYR A 99 12.33 29.29 -1.18
CA TYR A 99 12.87 29.53 0.16
C TYR A 99 14.42 29.46 0.24
N PRO A 100 15.10 28.37 -0.18
CA PRO A 100 16.56 28.34 -0.16
C PRO A 100 17.18 29.35 -1.14
N ILE A 101 16.49 29.72 -2.23
CA ILE A 101 16.96 30.74 -3.16
C ILE A 101 16.87 32.14 -2.55
N SER A 102 15.78 32.46 -1.84
CA SER A 102 15.66 33.76 -1.18
C SER A 102 16.71 33.91 -0.08
N GLU A 103 16.93 32.87 0.72
CA GLU A 103 17.95 32.90 1.78
C GLU A 103 19.38 33.00 1.22
N LEU A 104 19.66 32.37 0.06
CA LEU A 104 20.95 32.51 -0.62
C LEU A 104 21.24 33.95 -1.08
N ILE A 105 20.21 34.72 -1.46
CA ILE A 105 20.34 36.11 -1.91
C ILE A 105 20.61 37.03 -0.72
N ASP A 106 19.93 36.79 0.41
CA ASP A 106 20.01 37.63 1.59
C ASP A 106 21.26 37.32 2.45
N HIS A 107 21.75 36.07 2.42
CA HIS A 107 22.85 35.59 3.28
C HIS A 107 23.94 34.87 2.46
N THR A 108 24.87 35.64 1.87
CA THR A 108 25.96 35.09 1.04
C THR A 108 27.08 34.40 1.82
N GLU A 109 27.09 34.50 3.15
CA GLU A 109 28.18 34.01 4.00
C GLU A 109 28.24 32.47 4.08
N SER A 110 27.10 31.79 3.96
CA SER A 110 26.95 30.33 3.96
C SER A 110 26.58 29.78 2.57
N LEU A 111 27.09 30.42 1.51
CA LEU A 111 26.87 30.06 0.10
C LEU A 111 27.07 28.56 -0.22
N PRO A 112 28.08 27.85 0.32
CA PRO A 112 28.24 26.42 0.07
C PRO A 112 27.06 25.56 0.56
N GLY A 113 26.50 25.88 1.73
CA GLY A 113 25.37 25.14 2.32
C GLY A 113 24.09 25.31 1.51
N TYR A 114 23.76 26.55 1.13
CA TYR A 114 22.58 26.82 0.31
C TYR A 114 22.70 26.22 -1.11
N LEU A 115 23.88 26.30 -1.73
CA LEU A 115 24.12 25.63 -3.02
C LEU A 115 23.96 24.11 -2.93
N LEU A 116 24.45 23.51 -1.84
CA LEU A 116 24.28 22.07 -1.61
C LEU A 116 22.80 21.70 -1.51
N ILE A 117 22.00 22.45 -0.75
CA ILE A 117 20.55 22.23 -0.65
C ILE A 117 19.88 22.33 -2.02
N ILE A 118 20.20 23.36 -2.81
CA ILE A 118 19.63 23.54 -4.15
C ILE A 118 19.98 22.34 -5.04
N VAL A 119 21.23 21.89 -5.04
CA VAL A 119 21.67 20.70 -5.80
C VAL A 119 20.91 19.44 -5.34
N CYS A 120 20.79 19.22 -4.03
CA CYS A 120 20.01 18.13 -3.48
C CYS A 120 18.54 18.20 -3.94
N MET A 121 17.90 19.37 -3.85
CA MET A 121 16.52 19.54 -4.29
C MET A 121 16.35 19.27 -5.79
N LEU A 122 17.31 19.67 -6.63
CA LEU A 122 17.30 19.35 -8.07
C LEU A 122 17.35 17.83 -8.31
N ILE A 123 18.19 17.11 -7.58
CA ILE A 123 18.27 15.64 -7.65
C ILE A 123 16.91 15.02 -7.27
N LYS A 124 16.31 15.48 -6.16
CA LYS A 124 14.99 15.02 -5.71
C LYS A 124 13.91 15.26 -6.78
N VAL A 125 13.82 16.47 -7.30
CA VAL A 125 12.85 16.84 -8.34
C VAL A 125 13.05 16.02 -9.60
N TRP A 126 14.30 15.76 -10.00
CA TRP A 126 14.57 14.93 -11.17
C TRP A 126 14.06 13.50 -10.99
N VAL A 127 14.29 12.88 -9.83
CA VAL A 127 13.77 11.54 -9.52
C VAL A 127 12.24 11.53 -9.50
N LEU A 128 11.61 12.53 -8.86
CA LEU A 128 10.15 12.67 -8.83
C LEU A 128 9.59 12.85 -10.24
N TRP A 129 10.16 13.71 -11.07
CA TRP A 129 9.73 13.89 -12.45
C TRP A 129 9.77 12.58 -13.25
N LYS A 130 10.86 11.81 -13.11
CA LYS A 130 10.99 10.49 -13.75
C LYS A 130 9.90 9.52 -13.29
N PHE A 131 9.57 9.53 -12.00
CA PHE A 131 8.48 8.71 -11.47
C PHE A 131 7.10 9.19 -11.94
N GLY A 132 6.84 10.49 -11.95
CA GLY A 132 5.60 11.07 -12.49
C GLY A 132 5.39 10.74 -13.97
N ALA A 133 6.45 10.83 -14.78
CA ALA A 133 6.42 10.44 -16.19
C ALA A 133 6.15 8.94 -16.35
N TYR A 134 6.71 8.09 -15.47
CA TYR A 134 6.40 6.66 -15.43
C TYR A 134 4.92 6.40 -15.15
N LEU A 135 4.31 7.10 -14.19
CA LEU A 135 2.88 6.93 -13.85
C LEU A 135 1.92 7.30 -14.98
N GLN A 136 2.33 8.20 -15.89
CA GLN A 136 1.50 8.64 -17.02
C GLN A 136 1.73 7.83 -18.30
N LYS A 137 3.00 7.54 -18.63
CA LYS A 137 3.38 7.02 -19.95
C LYS A 137 3.61 5.52 -19.98
N ASN A 138 3.90 4.89 -18.84
CA ASN A 138 4.25 3.47 -18.85
C ASN A 138 3.01 2.57 -19.00
N ALA A 139 3.09 1.58 -19.87
CA ALA A 139 2.01 0.63 -20.12
C ALA A 139 1.54 -0.08 -18.85
N SER A 140 2.45 -0.53 -17.97
CA SER A 140 2.08 -1.18 -16.69
C SER A 140 1.33 -0.24 -15.74
N ALA A 141 1.65 1.06 -15.76
CA ALA A 141 0.93 2.05 -14.96
C ALA A 141 -0.46 2.33 -15.54
N LYS A 142 -0.59 2.37 -16.87
CA LYS A 142 -1.88 2.51 -17.55
C LYS A 142 -2.80 1.33 -17.29
N VAL A 143 -2.29 0.10 -17.33
CA VAL A 143 -3.03 -1.11 -16.96
C VAL A 143 -3.50 -1.04 -15.49
N PHE A 144 -2.64 -0.56 -14.59
CA PHE A 144 -2.95 -0.49 -13.16
C PHE A 144 -3.94 0.63 -12.79
N PHE A 145 -3.79 1.83 -13.34
CA PHE A 145 -4.60 3.02 -12.99
C PHE A 145 -5.80 3.24 -13.90
N ASP A 146 -5.65 2.93 -15.19
CA ASP A 146 -6.67 3.19 -16.20
C ASP A 146 -7.51 1.95 -16.54
N HIS A 147 -7.07 0.76 -16.13
CA HIS A 147 -7.67 -0.54 -16.50
C HIS A 147 -7.82 -0.71 -18.01
N VAL A 148 -6.88 -0.15 -18.77
CA VAL A 148 -6.83 -0.24 -20.24
C VAL A 148 -5.59 -1.03 -20.63
N ILE A 149 -5.79 -2.00 -21.52
CA ILE A 149 -4.72 -2.74 -22.19
C ILE A 149 -4.78 -2.38 -23.67
N GLU A 150 -3.69 -1.86 -24.22
CA GLU A 150 -3.59 -1.51 -25.64
C GLU A 150 -3.10 -2.74 -26.43
N VAL A 151 -3.86 -3.09 -27.47
CA VAL A 151 -3.64 -4.28 -28.30
C VAL A 151 -3.61 -3.82 -29.75
N THR A 152 -2.56 -4.21 -30.47
CA THR A 152 -2.38 -3.94 -31.90
C THR A 152 -3.44 -4.69 -32.72
N ASN A 153 -3.72 -4.23 -33.94
CA ASN A 153 -4.68 -4.89 -34.87
C ASN A 153 -4.37 -6.36 -35.14
N ASP A 154 -3.11 -6.78 -34.94
CA ASP A 154 -2.64 -8.16 -35.10
C ASP A 154 -2.93 -9.05 -33.87
N GLY A 155 -3.60 -8.52 -32.84
CA GLY A 155 -3.98 -9.24 -31.63
C GLY A 155 -2.88 -9.39 -30.57
N ARG A 156 -1.70 -8.80 -30.78
CA ARG A 156 -0.58 -8.72 -29.83
C ARG A 156 -0.65 -7.47 -28.97
N TYR A 157 -0.09 -7.50 -27.76
CA TYR A 157 -0.03 -6.32 -26.91
C TYR A 157 0.96 -5.28 -27.45
N GLU A 158 0.68 -3.99 -27.28
CA GLU A 158 1.59 -2.92 -27.74
C GLU A 158 2.94 -2.94 -27.01
N GLU A 159 2.95 -3.37 -25.74
CA GLU A 159 4.18 -3.58 -24.97
C GLU A 159 4.58 -5.06 -25.07
N PRO A 160 5.72 -5.39 -25.71
CA PRO A 160 6.17 -6.79 -25.92
C PRO A 160 6.34 -7.57 -24.61
N LEU A 161 6.59 -6.84 -23.51
CA LEU A 161 6.72 -7.39 -22.16
C LEU A 161 5.45 -8.11 -21.67
N PHE A 162 4.27 -7.73 -22.18
CA PHE A 162 3.02 -8.40 -21.82
C PHE A 162 2.82 -9.73 -22.54
N ASP A 163 3.33 -9.87 -23.78
CA ASP A 163 3.36 -11.15 -24.47
C ASP A 163 4.34 -12.12 -23.77
N GLU A 164 5.54 -11.64 -23.41
CA GLU A 164 6.54 -12.41 -22.62
C GLU A 164 6.02 -12.82 -21.23
N ASP A 165 5.22 -11.94 -20.60
CA ASP A 165 4.57 -12.22 -19.32
C ASP A 165 3.56 -13.37 -19.40
N LEU A 166 3.00 -13.66 -20.57
CA LEU A 166 2.09 -14.77 -20.81
C LEU A 166 2.81 -16.04 -21.29
N GLU A 167 3.94 -15.90 -21.98
CA GLU A 167 4.77 -17.01 -22.43
C GLU A 167 5.55 -17.69 -21.29
N THR A 168 5.81 -16.98 -20.19
CA THR A 168 6.44 -17.57 -19.00
C THR A 168 5.42 -18.47 -18.28
N PRO A 169 5.55 -19.81 -18.31
CA PRO A 169 4.64 -20.68 -17.59
C PRO A 169 4.86 -20.47 -16.09
N GLU A 170 3.78 -20.23 -15.35
CA GLU A 170 3.79 -20.40 -13.90
C GLU A 170 4.04 -21.91 -13.66
N GLN A 171 5.30 -22.33 -13.47
CA GLN A 171 5.60 -23.62 -12.85
C GLN A 171 5.11 -23.56 -11.40
N ILE A 172 3.81 -23.74 -11.21
CA ILE A 172 3.31 -24.44 -10.05
C ILE A 172 3.35 -25.90 -10.47
N VAL A 173 4.38 -26.61 -10.01
CA VAL A 173 4.43 -28.07 -10.05
C VAL A 173 3.21 -28.57 -9.27
N LEU A 174 2.16 -28.91 -9.99
CA LEU A 174 1.25 -29.98 -9.61
C LEU A 174 1.72 -31.16 -10.46
N GLU A 175 2.66 -31.93 -9.93
CA GLU A 175 2.84 -33.31 -10.37
C GLU A 175 1.49 -34.01 -10.16
N PRO A 176 0.84 -34.55 -11.19
CA PRO A 176 -0.17 -35.55 -10.96
C PRO A 176 0.57 -36.80 -10.44
N GLU A 177 0.25 -37.25 -9.24
CA GLU A 177 0.60 -38.61 -8.81
C GLU A 177 0.03 -39.57 -9.85
N GLU A 178 0.92 -40.26 -10.57
CA GLU A 178 0.56 -41.41 -11.39
C GLU A 178 0.19 -42.56 -10.45
N GLU A 179 -1.11 -42.80 -10.24
CA GLU A 179 -1.57 -44.08 -9.71
C GLU A 179 -1.55 -45.11 -10.83
N ASP A 180 -0.53 -45.95 -10.75
CA ASP A 180 -0.32 -47.21 -11.46
C ASP A 180 -1.48 -48.16 -11.15
N PHE A 181 -2.28 -48.54 -12.15
CA PHE A 181 -3.13 -49.72 -12.07
C PHE A 181 -3.07 -50.54 -13.36
N ASP A 182 -2.60 -51.77 -13.17
CA ASP A 182 -2.34 -52.82 -14.13
C ASP A 182 -3.48 -53.12 -15.13
N GLN A 183 -3.03 -53.42 -16.35
CA GLN A 183 -3.71 -54.06 -17.48
C GLN A 183 -4.36 -55.44 -17.13
N PRO A 184 -5.35 -55.96 -17.90
CA PRO A 184 -5.09 -56.41 -19.27
C PRO A 184 -6.20 -56.24 -20.32
N VAL A 185 -5.73 -55.89 -21.52
CA VAL A 185 -6.03 -56.43 -22.86
C VAL A 185 -7.27 -57.31 -23.00
N GLU A 186 -8.21 -56.86 -23.85
CA GLU A 186 -8.90 -57.75 -24.81
C GLU A 186 -9.14 -57.00 -26.14
N THR A 187 -8.55 -57.55 -27.19
CA THR A 187 -8.74 -57.26 -28.62
C THR A 187 -10.12 -57.67 -29.08
N GLU A 188 -10.78 -56.86 -29.91
CA GLU A 188 -11.52 -57.37 -31.07
C GLU A 188 -11.65 -56.31 -32.18
N THR A 189 -11.27 -56.74 -33.37
CA THR A 189 -11.35 -56.09 -34.68
C THR A 189 -12.78 -56.02 -35.20
N ILE A 190 -13.12 -55.03 -36.04
CA ILE A 190 -13.80 -55.21 -37.35
C ILE A 190 -13.74 -53.90 -38.14
N ASP A 191 -13.39 -54.06 -39.41
CA ASP A 191 -13.27 -53.09 -40.50
C ASP A 191 -14.59 -52.42 -40.92
N ASP A 192 -14.52 -51.19 -41.44
CA ASP A 192 -14.93 -50.84 -42.82
C ASP A 192 -15.01 -49.31 -43.04
N GLU A 193 -14.21 -48.81 -43.99
CA GLU A 193 -14.28 -47.50 -44.66
C GLU A 193 -15.23 -47.61 -45.90
N PRO A 194 -15.38 -46.60 -46.80
CA PRO A 194 -15.68 -45.16 -46.69
C PRO A 194 -16.92 -44.79 -47.55
N THR A 195 -17.51 -43.59 -47.41
CA THR A 195 -18.01 -42.86 -48.61
C THR A 195 -18.15 -41.35 -48.43
N LEU A 196 -17.49 -40.60 -49.32
CA LEU A 196 -17.70 -39.19 -49.68
C LEU A 196 -19.17 -38.86 -49.98
N THR A 197 -19.61 -37.61 -49.80
CA THR A 197 -20.07 -36.72 -50.90
C THR A 197 -20.14 -35.25 -50.45
N ASN A 198 -19.49 -34.40 -51.24
CA ASN A 198 -19.54 -32.92 -51.29
C ASN A 198 -20.96 -32.34 -51.37
N GLN A 199 -21.18 -31.15 -50.77
CA GLN A 199 -21.88 -30.03 -51.43
C GLN A 199 -21.80 -28.71 -50.60
N GLN A 200 -21.11 -27.73 -51.18
CA GLN A 200 -21.28 -26.28 -51.00
C GLN A 200 -21.41 -25.74 -52.44
N PRO A 201 -22.20 -24.68 -52.75
CA PRO A 201 -21.89 -23.30 -52.36
C PRO A 201 -23.13 -22.38 -52.18
N VAL A 202 -22.93 -21.12 -51.79
CA VAL A 202 -23.46 -19.90 -52.45
C VAL A 202 -23.03 -18.66 -51.66
N ILE A 203 -22.46 -17.71 -52.40
CA ILE A 203 -21.96 -16.40 -51.99
C ILE A 203 -23.05 -15.37 -52.27
N GLU A 204 -23.33 -14.46 -51.34
CA GLU A 204 -24.08 -13.23 -51.63
C GLU A 204 -23.36 -12.01 -51.03
N SER A 205 -23.26 -10.97 -51.84
CA SER A 205 -22.33 -9.84 -51.79
C SER A 205 -22.83 -8.64 -50.95
N ALA A 206 -21.84 -7.82 -50.54
CA ALA A 206 -21.88 -6.62 -49.70
C ALA A 206 -22.90 -5.51 -50.06
N PRO A 207 -23.02 -4.49 -49.18
CA PRO A 207 -22.52 -3.17 -49.62
C PRO A 207 -21.60 -2.45 -48.62
N VAL A 208 -20.77 -1.60 -49.20
CA VAL A 208 -19.76 -0.70 -48.60
C VAL A 208 -20.44 0.59 -48.11
N HIS A 209 -20.10 1.04 -46.90
CA HIS A 209 -20.07 2.46 -46.55
C HIS A 209 -18.84 2.77 -45.70
N THR A 210 -18.08 3.76 -46.15
CA THR A 210 -16.86 4.28 -45.57
C THR A 210 -17.15 5.33 -44.51
N GLU A 211 -16.26 5.38 -43.52
CA GLU A 211 -15.69 6.58 -42.85
C GLU A 211 -16.00 6.84 -41.36
N THR A 212 -14.90 6.76 -40.58
CA THR A 212 -14.57 7.42 -39.30
C THR A 212 -15.39 7.12 -38.04
N ALA A 213 -14.79 6.37 -37.09
CA ALA A 213 -14.84 6.68 -35.64
C ALA A 213 -14.07 5.66 -34.77
N ASP A 214 -13.18 6.20 -33.92
CA ASP A 214 -12.88 5.80 -32.53
C ASP A 214 -12.52 4.32 -32.22
N HIS A 215 -11.24 4.07 -31.94
CA HIS A 215 -10.67 2.76 -31.65
C HIS A 215 -10.39 2.56 -30.16
N THR A 216 -11.41 2.36 -29.30
CA THR A 216 -11.20 1.78 -27.96
C THR A 216 -12.46 1.06 -27.46
N LYS A 217 -12.35 -0.20 -27.03
CA LYS A 217 -13.43 -0.94 -26.36
C LYS A 217 -13.11 -1.13 -24.87
N HIS A 218 -14.06 -0.78 -24.00
CA HIS A 218 -14.00 -0.99 -22.55
C HIS A 218 -15.06 -2.03 -22.11
N LYS A 219 -14.75 -2.90 -21.13
CA LYS A 219 -15.63 -4.00 -20.68
C LYS A 219 -15.85 -3.98 -19.16
N HIS A 220 -17.06 -4.28 -18.70
CA HIS A 220 -17.49 -4.29 -17.29
C HIS A 220 -17.83 -5.71 -16.79
N ILE A 221 -17.74 -5.92 -15.47
CA ILE A 221 -17.69 -7.21 -14.74
C ILE A 221 -19.08 -7.70 -14.24
N THR A 222 -19.31 -9.03 -14.16
CA THR A 222 -20.59 -9.71 -13.79
C THR A 222 -20.42 -10.86 -12.78
N THR A 223 -21.52 -11.41 -12.26
CA THR A 223 -21.72 -12.36 -11.13
C THR A 223 -20.74 -13.54 -10.98
N ASP A 224 -20.09 -14.00 -12.06
CA ASP A 224 -19.05 -15.05 -11.98
C ASP A 224 -17.78 -14.56 -11.25
N ASP A 225 -17.56 -13.25 -11.16
CA ASP A 225 -16.49 -12.63 -10.38
C ASP A 225 -16.69 -12.81 -8.86
N ILE A 226 -17.90 -13.17 -8.41
CA ILE A 226 -18.24 -13.38 -7.01
C ILE A 226 -17.78 -14.78 -6.53
N ALA A 227 -17.88 -15.81 -7.38
CA ALA A 227 -17.43 -17.17 -7.05
C ALA A 227 -15.89 -17.30 -7.05
N PHE A 228 -15.20 -16.57 -7.94
CA PHE A 228 -13.74 -16.47 -7.90
C PHE A 228 -13.23 -15.66 -6.69
N MET A 229 -14.03 -14.68 -6.21
CA MET A 229 -13.79 -14.00 -4.94
C MET A 229 -13.82 -14.98 -3.75
N GLU A 230 -14.68 -15.99 -3.78
CA GLU A 230 -14.82 -17.00 -2.72
C GLU A 230 -13.59 -17.92 -2.63
N LEU A 231 -13.01 -18.33 -3.77
CA LEU A 231 -11.77 -19.12 -3.81
C LEU A 231 -10.53 -18.29 -3.41
N THR A 232 -10.56 -16.98 -3.62
CA THR A 232 -9.54 -16.07 -3.05
C THR A 232 -9.68 -15.86 -1.54
N SER A 233 -10.78 -16.27 -0.90
CA SER A 233 -11.02 -16.03 0.53
C SER A 233 -10.11 -16.85 1.45
N GLU A 234 -9.73 -18.06 1.06
CA GLU A 234 -8.86 -18.93 1.85
C GLU A 234 -7.41 -18.38 1.95
N LYS A 235 -6.95 -17.69 0.89
CA LYS A 235 -5.68 -16.94 0.88
C LYS A 235 -5.81 -15.49 1.39
N GLN A 236 -7.02 -15.01 1.68
CA GLN A 236 -7.25 -13.63 2.16
C GLN A 236 -6.96 -13.47 3.66
N TYR A 237 -7.19 -14.51 4.47
CA TYR A 237 -6.98 -14.48 5.92
C TYR A 237 -5.51 -14.25 6.32
N PRO A 238 -4.51 -14.98 5.78
CA PRO A 238 -3.11 -14.76 6.13
C PRO A 238 -2.56 -13.42 5.62
N HIS A 239 -2.98 -12.98 4.43
CA HIS A 239 -2.64 -11.65 3.91
C HIS A 239 -3.19 -10.54 4.81
N LEU A 240 -4.39 -10.75 5.37
CA LEU A 240 -5.01 -9.81 6.28
C LEU A 240 -4.38 -9.83 7.68
N ALA A 241 -3.91 -10.99 8.14
CA ALA A 241 -3.08 -11.14 9.33
C ALA A 241 -1.81 -10.28 9.22
N ILE A 242 -1.07 -10.41 8.10
CA ILE A 242 0.15 -9.63 7.84
C ILE A 242 -0.14 -8.14 7.84
N ARG A 243 -1.25 -7.71 7.21
CA ARG A 243 -1.66 -6.30 7.20
C ARG A 243 -1.98 -5.78 8.60
N MET A 244 -2.69 -6.56 9.42
CA MET A 244 -2.96 -6.17 10.81
C MET A 244 -1.69 -6.13 11.64
N ALA A 245 -0.81 -7.13 11.50
CA ALA A 245 0.49 -7.17 12.17
C ALA A 245 1.33 -5.93 11.84
N LEU A 246 1.41 -5.57 10.56
CA LEU A 246 2.13 -4.38 10.12
C LEU A 246 1.57 -3.13 10.79
N ILE A 247 0.24 -2.96 10.84
CA ILE A 247 -0.37 -1.78 11.48
C ILE A 247 -0.09 -1.75 12.99
N VAL A 248 -0.24 -2.88 13.68
CA VAL A 248 -0.03 -3.01 15.12
C VAL A 248 1.43 -2.74 15.49
N TYR A 249 2.39 -3.42 14.88
CA TYR A 249 3.80 -3.29 15.23
C TYR A 249 4.45 -2.01 14.71
N ILE A 250 4.00 -1.47 13.56
CA ILE A 250 4.40 -0.11 13.16
C ILE A 250 3.85 0.90 14.15
N SER A 251 2.59 0.76 14.61
CA SER A 251 2.06 1.68 15.61
C SER A 251 2.84 1.61 16.94
N LEU A 252 3.30 0.43 17.34
CA LEU A 252 4.14 0.23 18.52
C LEU A 252 5.46 1.02 18.45
N MET A 253 6.08 1.14 17.27
CA MET A 253 7.32 1.90 17.11
C MET A 253 7.09 3.38 16.79
N VAL A 254 6.16 3.67 15.89
CA VAL A 254 5.95 5.02 15.36
C VAL A 254 5.34 5.94 16.40
N PHE A 255 4.38 5.48 17.21
CA PHE A 255 3.74 6.36 18.20
C PHE A 255 4.73 6.89 19.25
N PRO A 256 5.58 6.06 19.90
CA PRO A 256 6.60 6.54 20.83
C PRO A 256 7.60 7.51 20.18
N ILE A 257 8.03 7.21 18.95
CA ILE A 257 8.95 8.06 18.20
C ILE A 257 8.30 9.42 17.89
N LEU A 258 7.04 9.42 17.44
CA LEU A 258 6.30 10.65 17.17
C LEU A 258 6.12 11.48 18.45
N THR A 259 5.80 10.86 19.58
CA THR A 259 5.69 11.59 20.86
C THR A 259 7.01 12.19 21.31
N GLN A 260 8.14 11.55 20.99
CA GLN A 260 9.47 12.05 21.32
C GLN A 260 9.87 13.23 20.43
N ILE A 261 9.65 13.11 19.12
CA ILE A 261 9.92 14.16 18.13
C ILE A 261 9.04 15.39 18.39
N PHE A 262 7.76 15.15 18.67
CA PHE A 262 6.78 16.18 18.97
C PHE A 262 6.65 16.47 20.46
N SER A 263 7.68 16.17 21.27
CA SER A 263 7.67 16.38 22.72
C SER A 263 7.32 17.82 23.10
N SER A 264 7.68 18.81 22.26
CA SER A 264 7.25 20.21 22.35
C SER A 264 5.73 20.39 22.53
N PHE A 265 4.92 19.56 21.88
CA PHE A 265 3.46 19.58 21.97
C PHE A 265 2.91 18.92 23.24
N PHE A 266 3.74 18.11 23.92
CA PHE A 266 3.39 17.34 25.11
C PHE A 266 4.00 17.89 26.40
N TYR A 267 4.67 19.04 26.38
CA TYR A 267 5.22 19.64 27.60
C TYR A 267 4.15 20.19 28.55
N SER A 268 4.45 20.11 29.84
CA SER A 268 3.81 20.88 30.90
C SER A 268 3.93 22.38 30.66
N ASN A 269 3.10 23.18 31.35
CA ASN A 269 3.15 24.64 31.25
C ASN A 269 4.52 25.22 31.63
N ASP A 270 5.24 24.53 32.54
CA ASP A 270 6.55 24.93 33.02
C ASP A 270 7.70 24.38 32.14
N ASN A 271 7.38 23.66 31.06
CA ASN A 271 8.32 23.03 30.13
C ASN A 271 9.35 22.08 30.78
N THR A 272 9.06 21.57 31.98
CA THR A 272 9.97 20.71 32.75
C THR A 272 9.72 19.23 32.52
N THR A 273 8.48 18.86 32.20
CA THR A 273 8.03 17.46 32.14
C THR A 273 7.24 17.21 30.88
N VAL A 274 7.51 16.08 30.23
CA VAL A 274 6.79 15.61 29.04
C VAL A 274 5.65 14.71 29.49
N PHE A 275 4.45 14.98 28.97
CA PHE A 275 3.22 14.30 29.35
C PHE A 275 3.26 12.80 29.07
N ALA A 276 3.03 12.01 30.13
CA ALA A 276 2.63 10.60 30.11
C ALA A 276 3.40 9.68 29.13
N SER A 277 4.67 9.96 28.84
CA SER A 277 5.45 9.24 27.82
C SER A 277 5.56 7.73 28.10
N HIS A 278 5.77 7.38 29.37
CA HIS A 278 5.77 6.00 29.85
C HIS A 278 4.42 5.32 29.62
N ASP A 279 3.32 5.97 29.99
CA ASP A 279 1.98 5.38 29.88
C ASP A 279 1.53 5.25 28.42
N MET A 280 1.90 6.21 27.57
CA MET A 280 1.69 6.15 26.12
C MET A 280 2.42 4.96 25.50
N PHE A 281 3.68 4.74 25.90
CA PHE A 281 4.45 3.60 25.45
C PHE A 281 3.82 2.28 25.93
N MET A 282 3.46 2.18 27.20
CA MET A 282 2.83 0.99 27.78
C MET A 282 1.49 0.67 27.13
N ALA A 283 0.68 1.68 26.79
CA ALA A 283 -0.58 1.48 26.06
C ALA A 283 -0.34 0.86 24.67
N CYS A 284 0.72 1.27 23.97
CA CYS A 284 1.09 0.69 22.68
C CYS A 284 1.57 -0.75 22.82
N VAL A 285 2.38 -1.05 23.84
CA VAL A 285 2.85 -2.41 24.15
C VAL A 285 1.68 -3.34 24.45
N ILE A 286 0.76 -2.92 25.32
CA ILE A 286 -0.43 -3.72 25.68
C ILE A 286 -1.31 -3.95 24.45
N THR A 287 -1.55 -2.93 23.63
CA THR A 287 -2.28 -3.06 22.36
C THR A 287 -1.61 -4.11 21.47
N ALA A 288 -0.28 -4.07 21.34
CA ALA A 288 0.44 -5.05 20.53
C ALA A 288 0.28 -6.48 21.05
N MET A 289 0.35 -6.70 22.37
CA MET A 289 0.12 -8.02 22.97
C MET A 289 -1.30 -8.52 22.70
N VAL A 290 -2.31 -7.69 22.98
CA VAL A 290 -3.73 -8.06 22.80
C VAL A 290 -4.03 -8.41 21.34
N TRP A 291 -3.46 -7.66 20.40
CA TRP A 291 -3.70 -7.86 18.96
C TRP A 291 -2.83 -8.94 18.32
N THR A 292 -1.77 -9.41 18.99
CA THR A 292 -0.98 -10.55 18.50
C THR A 292 -1.84 -11.83 18.40
N ILE A 293 -2.76 -12.03 19.35
CA ILE A 293 -3.66 -13.20 19.39
C ILE A 293 -4.55 -13.28 18.12
N PRO A 294 -5.37 -12.27 17.77
CA PRO A 294 -6.19 -12.33 16.55
C PRO A 294 -5.35 -12.39 15.27
N ILE A 295 -4.15 -11.80 15.25
CA ILE A 295 -3.22 -11.92 14.10
C ILE A 295 -2.86 -13.38 13.86
N LEU A 296 -2.47 -14.13 14.91
CA LEU A 296 -2.14 -15.55 14.78
C LEU A 296 -3.35 -16.37 14.33
N TYR A 297 -4.53 -16.10 14.88
CA TYR A 297 -5.76 -16.80 14.49
C TYR A 297 -6.11 -16.57 13.02
N LEU A 298 -5.95 -15.35 12.51
CA LEU A 298 -6.09 -15.08 11.08
C LEU A 298 -4.99 -15.73 10.24
N TYR A 299 -3.76 -15.78 10.74
CA TYR A 299 -2.65 -16.37 9.99
C TYR A 299 -2.86 -17.88 9.77
N TYR A 300 -3.41 -18.58 10.75
CA TYR A 300 -3.74 -20.00 10.71
C TYR A 300 -5.17 -20.30 10.23
N ASN A 301 -5.89 -19.33 9.68
CA ASN A 301 -7.26 -19.51 9.19
C ASN A 301 -8.23 -20.11 10.24
N HIS A 302 -8.06 -19.78 11.52
CA HIS A 302 -8.84 -20.42 12.58
C HIS A 302 -10.32 -19.95 12.56
N PRO A 303 -11.33 -20.85 12.72
CA PRO A 303 -12.76 -20.50 12.62
C PRO A 303 -13.21 -19.44 13.64
N ALA A 304 -12.56 -19.38 14.81
CA ALA A 304 -12.82 -18.38 15.85
C ALA A 304 -12.26 -16.97 15.56
N SER A 305 -11.56 -16.74 14.44
CA SER A 305 -10.87 -15.47 14.14
C SER A 305 -11.75 -14.23 14.32
N LYS A 306 -12.98 -14.25 13.79
CA LYS A 306 -13.92 -13.11 13.89
C LYS A 306 -14.34 -12.82 15.33
N LYS A 307 -14.59 -13.87 16.12
CA LYS A 307 -15.00 -13.73 17.53
C LYS A 307 -13.87 -13.13 18.35
N ILE A 308 -12.64 -13.58 18.15
CA ILE A 308 -11.47 -13.09 18.90
C ILE A 308 -11.18 -11.63 18.59
N ILE A 309 -11.28 -11.20 17.33
CA ILE A 309 -11.14 -9.77 17.00
C ILE A 309 -12.16 -8.92 17.76
N MET A 310 -13.41 -9.38 17.84
CA MET A 310 -14.45 -8.67 18.57
C MET A 310 -14.16 -8.62 20.08
N VAL A 311 -13.64 -9.71 20.65
CA VAL A 311 -13.17 -9.76 22.04
C VAL A 311 -12.00 -8.78 22.26
N CYS A 312 -11.02 -8.73 21.36
CA CYS A 312 -9.90 -7.79 21.44
C CYS A 312 -10.34 -6.33 21.40
N PHE A 313 -11.34 -5.97 20.58
CA PHE A 313 -11.96 -4.63 20.66
C PHE A 313 -12.61 -4.37 22.02
N GLY A 314 -13.27 -5.37 22.61
CA GLY A 314 -13.79 -5.28 23.97
C GLY A 314 -12.69 -5.04 25.01
N ILE A 315 -11.58 -5.77 24.91
CA ILE A 315 -10.40 -5.60 25.78
C ILE A 315 -9.83 -4.19 25.65
N GLU A 316 -9.75 -3.63 24.44
CA GLU A 316 -9.30 -2.25 24.22
C GLU A 316 -10.21 -1.23 24.92
N ILE A 317 -11.54 -1.41 24.86
CA ILE A 317 -12.48 -0.54 25.57
C ILE A 317 -12.25 -0.64 27.08
N VAL A 318 -12.14 -1.86 27.62
CA VAL A 318 -11.86 -2.08 29.05
C VAL A 318 -10.54 -1.41 29.46
N ARG A 319 -9.50 -1.53 28.65
CA ARG A 319 -8.19 -0.90 28.87
C ARG A 319 -8.31 0.62 28.94
N VAL A 320 -9.06 1.25 28.02
CA VAL A 320 -9.33 2.70 28.06
C VAL A 320 -10.06 3.08 29.35
N LEU A 321 -11.05 2.32 29.78
CA LEU A 321 -11.78 2.57 31.02
C LEU A 321 -10.89 2.44 32.26
N ILE A 322 -9.97 1.47 32.29
CA ILE A 322 -8.99 1.30 33.38
C ILE A 322 -7.99 2.45 33.41
N TYR A 323 -7.59 3.00 32.26
CA TYR A 323 -6.65 4.12 32.18
C TYR A 323 -7.30 5.48 32.49
N LEU A 324 -8.61 5.60 32.32
CA LEU A 324 -9.35 6.85 32.48
C LEU A 324 -9.11 7.58 33.83
N PRO A 325 -9.05 6.91 35.00
CA PRO A 325 -8.73 7.55 36.26
C PRO A 325 -7.34 8.19 36.28
N THR A 326 -6.32 7.51 35.74
CA THR A 326 -4.97 8.03 35.60
C THR A 326 -4.94 9.25 34.69
N PHE A 327 -5.67 9.19 33.57
CA PHE A 327 -5.82 10.32 32.65
C PHE A 327 -6.47 11.54 33.30
N ILE A 328 -7.53 11.34 34.09
CA ILE A 328 -8.17 12.41 34.87
C ILE A 328 -7.19 12.97 35.92
N GLY A 329 -6.40 12.10 36.54
CA GLY A 329 -5.35 12.48 37.48
C GLY A 329 -4.36 13.48 36.87
N TYR A 330 -3.96 13.31 35.60
CA TYR A 330 -3.11 14.29 34.90
C TYR A 330 -3.81 15.63 34.64
N MET A 331 -5.13 15.65 34.46
CA MET A 331 -5.89 16.90 34.27
C MET A 331 -6.07 17.69 35.57
N THR A 332 -6.14 17.01 36.71
CA THR A 332 -6.41 17.63 38.01
C THR A 332 -5.16 17.81 38.87
N ASN A 333 -3.97 17.43 38.37
CA ASN A 333 -2.73 17.50 39.13
C ASN A 333 -2.36 18.95 39.46
N THR A 334 -2.07 19.22 40.75
CA THR A 334 -1.69 20.54 41.26
C THR A 334 -0.19 20.81 41.17
N GLU A 335 0.66 19.77 41.08
CA GLU A 335 2.12 19.91 41.06
C GLU A 335 2.67 20.14 39.65
N VAL A 336 2.06 19.49 38.64
CA VAL A 336 2.44 19.63 37.24
C VAL A 336 1.20 19.93 36.43
N THR A 337 1.11 21.16 35.91
CA THR A 337 -0.04 21.59 35.11
C THR A 337 0.25 21.40 33.63
N TYR A 338 -0.64 20.69 32.94
CA TYR A 338 -0.57 20.49 31.50
C TYR A 338 -1.56 21.40 30.76
N PRO A 339 -1.16 22.02 29.65
CA PRO A 339 -2.09 22.81 28.85
C PRO A 339 -3.09 21.91 28.12
N LEU A 340 -4.29 22.42 27.86
CA LEU A 340 -5.39 21.69 27.20
C LEU A 340 -4.97 21.01 25.89
N ARG A 341 -4.04 21.63 25.14
CA ARG A 341 -3.51 21.10 23.87
C ARG A 341 -2.99 19.67 24.01
N VAL A 342 -2.32 19.36 25.11
CA VAL A 342 -1.68 18.06 25.35
C VAL A 342 -2.72 16.95 25.39
N PHE A 343 -3.81 17.18 26.10
CA PHE A 343 -4.93 16.24 26.21
C PHE A 343 -5.64 16.04 24.87
N ILE A 344 -5.85 17.13 24.11
CA ILE A 344 -6.45 17.06 22.77
C ILE A 344 -5.58 16.22 21.83
N PHE A 345 -4.27 16.48 21.81
CA PHE A 345 -3.33 15.72 20.97
C PHE A 345 -3.25 14.26 21.37
N TYR A 346 -3.22 13.96 22.67
CA TYR A 346 -3.25 12.59 23.17
C TYR A 346 -4.51 11.84 22.69
N ILE A 347 -5.69 12.42 22.89
CA ILE A 347 -6.97 11.83 22.46
C ILE A 347 -6.98 11.62 20.94
N LEU A 348 -6.49 12.60 20.17
CA LEU A 348 -6.42 12.51 18.72
C LEU A 348 -5.48 11.38 18.26
N LEU A 349 -4.31 11.24 18.87
CA LEU A 349 -3.37 10.16 18.58
C LEU A 349 -4.00 8.79 18.88
N GLU A 350 -4.61 8.62 20.05
CA GLU A 350 -5.31 7.37 20.40
C GLU A 350 -6.45 7.07 19.41
N LEU A 351 -7.23 8.08 19.04
CA LEU A 351 -8.31 7.94 18.05
C LEU A 351 -7.78 7.50 16.68
N VAL A 352 -6.68 8.09 16.21
CA VAL A 352 -6.02 7.67 14.96
C VAL A 352 -5.62 6.20 15.03
N ARG A 353 -5.02 5.75 16.14
CA ARG A 353 -4.65 4.34 16.32
C ARG A 353 -5.88 3.43 16.24
N TYR A 354 -6.96 3.78 16.92
CA TYR A 354 -8.20 2.99 16.89
C TYR A 354 -8.86 2.97 15.51
N VAL A 355 -8.83 4.09 14.79
CA VAL A 355 -9.29 4.14 13.40
C VAL A 355 -8.47 3.22 12.51
N LEU A 356 -7.13 3.21 12.64
CA LEU A 356 -6.25 2.33 11.88
C LEU A 356 -6.54 0.85 12.18
N LEU A 357 -6.69 0.48 13.45
CA LEU A 357 -7.06 -0.88 13.86
C LEU A 357 -8.43 -1.29 13.32
N PHE A 358 -9.42 -0.40 13.40
CA PHE A 358 -10.75 -0.64 12.84
C PHE A 358 -10.71 -0.84 11.32
N LEU A 359 -9.98 0.01 10.58
CA LEU A 359 -9.82 -0.12 9.13
C LEU A 359 -9.10 -1.41 8.75
N ALA A 360 -8.16 -1.88 9.58
CA ALA A 360 -7.45 -3.14 9.38
C ALA A 360 -8.37 -4.34 9.62
N ALA A 361 -9.19 -4.31 10.67
CA ALA A 361 -10.07 -5.41 11.06
C ALA A 361 -11.37 -5.49 10.23
N ARG A 362 -11.90 -4.36 9.75
CA ARG A 362 -13.15 -4.27 8.95
C ARG A 362 -13.26 -5.31 7.82
N PRO A 363 -12.26 -5.53 6.96
CA PRO A 363 -12.36 -6.55 5.91
C PRO A 363 -12.51 -7.98 6.44
N VAL A 364 -12.04 -8.31 7.65
CA VAL A 364 -12.13 -9.67 8.22
C VAL A 364 -13.59 -10.09 8.41
N PHE A 365 -14.44 -9.16 8.81
CA PHE A 365 -15.85 -9.42 9.06
C PHE A 365 -16.66 -9.70 7.77
N ARG A 366 -16.07 -9.42 6.60
CA ARG A 366 -16.69 -9.68 5.28
C ARG A 366 -16.31 -11.02 4.68
N LEU A 367 -15.32 -11.71 5.23
CA LEU A 367 -14.87 -13.01 4.74
C LEU A 367 -15.82 -14.13 5.19
N PRO A 368 -15.99 -15.23 4.44
CA PRO A 368 -16.67 -16.43 4.94
C PRO A 368 -15.91 -17.03 6.13
N ILE A 369 -16.60 -17.72 7.04
CA ILE A 369 -15.94 -18.37 8.18
C ILE A 369 -15.13 -19.55 7.60
N PRO A 370 -13.83 -19.69 7.94
CA PRO A 370 -13.05 -20.83 7.47
C PRO A 370 -13.67 -22.12 8.00
N GLU A 371 -13.81 -23.10 7.10
CA GLU A 371 -14.37 -24.41 7.41
C GLU A 371 -13.46 -25.12 8.42
N LYS A 372 -14.06 -25.84 9.37
CA LYS A 372 -13.30 -26.55 10.39
C LYS A 372 -12.76 -27.80 9.69
N THR A 373 -11.43 -27.97 9.63
CA THR A 373 -10.84 -29.28 9.32
C THR A 373 -11.19 -30.18 10.50
N ASP A 374 -12.22 -31.00 10.33
CA ASP A 374 -12.59 -32.02 11.30
C ASP A 374 -11.56 -33.16 11.22
N ASP A 375 -10.37 -32.92 11.77
CA ASP A 375 -9.33 -33.94 11.99
C ASP A 375 -9.35 -34.46 13.44
N GLU A 376 -10.48 -34.30 14.16
CA GLU A 376 -10.64 -34.80 15.53
C GLU A 376 -12.07 -35.30 15.77
N GLU A 377 -12.48 -36.36 15.09
CA GLU A 377 -13.50 -37.32 15.57
C GLU A 377 -13.13 -38.72 15.06
N ASP A 378 -12.15 -39.36 15.70
CA ASP A 378 -12.05 -40.82 15.86
C ASP A 378 -10.84 -41.12 16.78
N ASP A 379 -11.08 -41.11 18.10
CA ASP A 379 -10.44 -41.99 19.09
C ASP A 379 -11.16 -41.94 20.45
#